data_AF-A0AAP6EE26-F1
#
_entry.id   AF-A0AAP6EE26-F1
#
_cell.length_a   1.000
_cell.length_b   1.000
_cell.length_c   1.000
_cell.angle_alpha   90.00
_cell.angle_beta   90.00
_cell.angle_gamma   90.00
#
_symmetry.space_group_name_H-M   'P 1'
#
loop_
_entity.id
_entity.type
_entity.pdbx_description
1 polymer ?
#
loop_
_entity_poly.entity_id
_entity_poly.type
_entity_poly.pdbx_seq_one_letter_code
_entity_poly.pdbx_strand_id
1 'polypeptide(L)'
;MWDVFLSYSRADVESVRPLARALRGEGLRVFTDETGVAPFEGISETIRRELARSTALLAYYSAGYPEREACQWELTCAYLAGLAEGDPRRRVMVVNPEPTASHIHPVELRDARHADPGDPAGLVADVVARLARLDGPMPLPRAAVRGPHAEFLGRLPELWRIHSALHAHAAPLTAGRVPARTVQIRGMAGIGKTALAREYALRFAAAYPGGVHWLDGRSYDAPVPDPDTDRPFLRIVDDVPSGRPAEIAALTARHPLGHTLFTLRSHAYGGQGAVVDLGPLDAHHARVLLGGASDDADADALAEAVDGHPLALALLGRAVRAGHDPRTLYDLLHTRGRSLLDTLAERDVTAGMVADVDGDEAADVLRCAAALHPLPVTARDAAGVLAAVDRVPQAVARRRAAQGIAELSARSLLTPENASGGALGAWRLHPVTLHAWHHHDPAPARTEALRRAALRTLCGDRGPDTLGAPGSRREVPVAAPSESERMAAFDIQVELVTRIGVQELAPGEGSLREALASLKSVIDFTRATLHTYSIGLAPGTGAPTVQSLSYSLINDVIRPFTTAWHPRLTAYEATRPAAVSPLDHEAGWVQGEPMRAELAALRGPLQGIVEGLGGISGAGFGLAAAG
;
A
#
# COMPACT_ATOMS: atom_id res chain seq x y z
N MET A 1 9.37 34.92 36.03
CA MET A 1 8.87 33.60 36.47
C MET A 1 7.42 33.57 36.08
N TRP A 2 6.99 32.49 35.44
CA TRP A 2 5.65 32.34 34.91
C TRP A 2 4.90 31.27 35.69
N ASP A 3 3.61 31.46 35.85
CA ASP A 3 2.76 30.48 36.50
C ASP A 3 2.40 29.39 35.48
N VAL A 4 2.12 29.78 34.23
CA VAL A 4 1.81 28.85 33.12
C VAL A 4 2.63 29.19 31.89
N PHE A 5 3.23 28.16 31.28
CA PHE A 5 3.70 28.17 29.90
C PHE A 5 2.58 27.62 29.00
N LEU A 6 2.01 28.47 28.15
CA LEU A 6 0.93 28.06 27.25
C LEU A 6 1.53 27.61 25.90
N SER A 7 1.50 26.30 25.66
CA SER A 7 2.04 25.68 24.44
C SER A 7 0.91 25.37 23.47
N TYR A 8 1.05 25.76 22.20
CA TYR A 8 0.03 25.60 21.17
C TYR A 8 0.63 25.64 19.76
N SER A 9 -0.07 25.07 18.77
CA SER A 9 0.32 25.25 17.37
C SER A 9 -0.07 26.65 16.89
N ARG A 10 0.75 27.29 16.06
CA ARG A 10 0.44 28.62 15.50
C ARG A 10 -0.91 28.70 14.77
N ALA A 11 -1.40 27.57 14.24
CA ALA A 11 -2.71 27.50 13.60
C ALA A 11 -3.87 27.76 14.60
N ASP A 12 -3.64 27.50 15.88
CA ASP A 12 -4.64 27.60 16.96
C ASP A 12 -4.59 28.96 17.67
N VAL A 13 -3.79 29.91 17.21
CA VAL A 13 -3.52 31.18 17.92
C VAL A 13 -4.80 31.96 18.25
N GLU A 14 -5.75 32.01 17.32
CA GLU A 14 -7.01 32.73 17.54
C GLU A 14 -7.90 32.05 18.58
N SER A 15 -7.85 30.72 18.68
CA SER A 15 -8.55 29.94 19.71
C SER A 15 -7.88 30.05 21.08
N VAL A 16 -6.57 30.27 21.12
CA VAL A 16 -5.77 30.33 22.34
C VAL A 16 -5.77 31.73 22.98
N ARG A 17 -5.89 32.81 22.20
CA ARG A 17 -5.91 34.20 22.70
C ARG A 17 -6.98 34.45 23.78
N PRO A 18 -8.25 34.02 23.63
CA PRO A 18 -9.27 34.15 24.66
C PRO A 18 -8.89 33.43 25.96
N LEU A 19 -8.36 32.21 25.86
CA LEU A 19 -7.90 31.42 26.99
C LEU A 19 -6.75 32.12 27.74
N ALA A 20 -5.76 32.62 27.02
CA ALA A 20 -4.65 33.37 27.61
C ALA A 20 -5.11 34.63 28.35
N ARG A 21 -6.11 35.34 27.81
CA ARG A 21 -6.73 36.51 28.48
C ARG A 21 -7.49 36.11 29.75
N ALA A 22 -8.26 35.03 29.70
CA ALA A 22 -9.02 34.54 30.86
C ALA A 22 -8.09 34.15 32.02
N LEU A 23 -7.02 33.40 31.73
CA LEU A 23 -6.00 33.03 32.73
C LEU A 23 -5.34 34.27 33.35
N ARG A 24 -4.99 35.28 32.54
CA ARG A 24 -4.42 36.55 33.03
C ARG A 24 -5.41 37.38 33.84
N GLY A 25 -6.71 37.28 33.53
CA GLY A 25 -7.79 37.94 34.27
C GLY A 25 -7.87 37.47 35.73
N GLU A 26 -7.56 36.20 36.00
CA GLU A 26 -7.43 35.62 37.35
C GLU A 26 -6.06 35.89 38.01
N GLY A 27 -5.27 36.81 37.45
CA GLY A 27 -3.98 37.22 38.01
C GLY A 27 -2.80 36.30 37.73
N LEU A 28 -2.96 35.26 36.89
CA LEU A 28 -1.86 34.37 36.51
C LEU A 28 -0.90 35.03 35.51
N ARG A 29 0.40 34.83 35.72
CA ARG A 29 1.45 35.19 34.75
C ARG A 29 1.56 34.08 33.71
N VAL A 30 1.01 34.32 32.53
CA VAL A 30 0.99 33.36 31.41
C VAL A 30 1.97 33.78 30.32
N PHE A 31 2.92 32.90 30.02
CA PHE A 31 3.82 33.04 28.86
C PHE A 31 3.14 32.53 27.59
N THR A 32 3.25 33.31 26.50
CA THR A 32 2.92 32.91 25.13
C THR A 32 4.03 33.40 24.20
N ASP A 33 4.29 32.70 23.10
CA ASP A 33 5.31 33.10 22.12
C ASP A 33 5.03 34.50 21.51
N GLU A 34 3.76 34.86 21.26
CA GLU A 34 3.35 36.19 20.79
C GLU A 34 3.74 37.34 21.72
N THR A 35 3.80 37.09 23.04
CA THR A 35 3.97 38.15 24.05
C THR A 35 5.32 38.13 24.75
N GLY A 36 6.05 37.00 24.65
CA GLY A 36 7.25 36.75 25.42
C GLY A 36 8.56 36.78 24.63
N VAL A 37 8.52 36.80 23.29
CA VAL A 37 9.74 36.90 22.46
C VAL A 37 9.87 38.31 21.91
N ALA A 38 10.88 39.05 22.38
CA ALA A 38 11.15 40.39 21.87
C ALA A 38 11.65 40.35 20.42
N PRO A 39 11.41 41.40 19.61
CA PRO A 39 12.03 41.50 18.29
C PRO A 39 13.54 41.32 18.37
N PHE A 40 14.11 40.55 17.43
CA PHE A 40 15.55 40.25 17.32
C PHE A 40 16.14 39.30 18.38
N GLU A 41 15.34 38.74 19.29
CA GLU A 41 15.80 37.66 20.18
C GLU A 41 15.75 36.27 19.52
N GLY A 42 16.68 35.39 19.92
CA GLY A 42 16.68 34.00 19.52
C GLY A 42 15.48 33.25 20.10
N ILE A 43 14.48 32.97 19.27
CA ILE A 43 13.22 32.32 19.65
C ILE A 43 13.47 31.05 20.49
N SER A 44 14.34 30.15 20.04
CA SER A 44 14.60 28.88 20.73
C SER A 44 15.27 29.04 22.10
N GLU A 45 16.16 30.03 22.25
CA GLU A 45 16.81 30.32 23.53
C GLU A 45 15.81 30.91 24.53
N THR A 46 14.99 31.85 24.06
CA THR A 46 13.92 32.46 24.87
C THR A 46 12.89 31.42 25.30
N ILE A 47 12.39 30.57 24.40
CA ILE A 47 11.45 29.49 24.75
C ILE A 47 12.05 28.55 25.80
N ARG A 48 13.31 28.10 25.62
CA ARG A 48 14.01 27.24 26.59
C ARG A 48 14.09 27.89 27.97
N ARG A 49 14.51 29.15 28.01
CA ARG A 49 14.67 29.94 29.24
C ARG A 49 13.34 30.16 29.94
N GLU A 50 12.30 30.53 29.21
CA GLU A 50 11.00 30.85 29.80
C GLU A 50 10.25 29.59 30.24
N LEU A 51 10.39 28.47 29.52
CA LEU A 51 9.88 27.18 29.97
C LEU A 51 10.51 26.75 31.30
N ALA A 52 11.84 26.90 31.44
CA ALA A 52 12.54 26.64 32.70
C ALA A 52 12.13 27.55 33.86
N ARG A 53 11.52 28.71 33.55
CA ARG A 53 11.04 29.69 34.53
C ARG A 53 9.54 29.60 34.77
N SER A 54 8.88 28.58 34.19
CA SER A 54 7.44 28.34 34.30
C SER A 54 7.13 27.25 35.31
N THR A 55 6.02 27.37 36.04
CA THR A 55 5.61 26.39 37.07
C THR A 55 5.00 25.14 36.44
N ALA A 56 4.16 25.31 35.42
CA ALA A 56 3.54 24.21 34.67
C ALA A 56 3.37 24.55 33.19
N LEU A 57 3.21 23.52 32.35
CA LEU A 57 2.86 23.64 30.95
C LEU A 57 1.38 23.34 30.75
N LEU A 58 0.67 24.24 30.07
CA LEU A 58 -0.69 24.03 29.58
C LEU A 58 -0.62 23.83 28.06
N ALA A 59 -0.89 22.61 27.59
CA ALA A 59 -0.90 22.27 26.18
C ALA A 59 -2.31 22.44 25.61
N TYR A 60 -2.48 23.34 24.63
CA TYR A 60 -3.65 23.35 23.77
C TYR A 60 -3.45 22.31 22.66
N TYR A 61 -3.95 21.11 22.88
CA TYR A 61 -3.56 19.91 22.14
C TYR A 61 -4.55 19.60 21.00
N SER A 62 -4.50 20.40 19.94
CA SER A 62 -5.22 20.13 18.68
C SER A 62 -4.61 18.95 17.91
N ALA A 63 -5.28 18.50 16.85
CA ALA A 63 -4.75 17.47 15.95
C ALA A 63 -3.40 17.88 15.30
N GLY A 64 -3.15 19.18 15.11
CA GLY A 64 -1.89 19.72 14.56
C GLY A 64 -0.80 20.00 15.61
N TYR A 65 -1.12 19.94 16.90
CA TYR A 65 -0.13 20.07 17.99
C TYR A 65 1.03 19.06 17.91
N PRO A 66 0.80 17.74 17.68
CA PRO A 66 1.89 16.75 17.58
C PRO A 66 2.87 17.01 16.43
N GLU A 67 2.45 17.72 15.39
CA GLU A 67 3.25 17.98 14.18
C GLU A 67 4.30 19.09 14.39
N ARG A 68 4.18 19.90 15.45
CA ARG A 68 5.04 21.06 15.70
C ARG A 68 6.25 20.70 16.55
N GLU A 69 7.44 20.77 15.98
CA GLU A 69 8.68 20.40 16.70
C GLU A 69 8.89 21.17 18.02
N ALA A 70 8.62 22.48 18.03
CA ALA A 70 8.75 23.31 19.22
C ALA A 70 7.80 22.84 20.33
N CYS A 71 6.52 22.64 20.01
CA CYS A 71 5.51 22.15 20.95
C CYS A 71 5.88 20.76 21.50
N GLN A 72 6.39 19.88 20.66
CA GLN A 72 6.83 18.55 21.07
C GLN A 72 8.04 18.59 22.01
N TRP A 73 8.99 19.49 21.77
CA TRP A 73 10.12 19.70 22.66
C TRP A 73 9.68 20.26 24.02
N GLU A 74 8.79 21.27 24.02
CA GLU A 74 8.21 21.86 25.24
C GLU A 74 7.47 20.81 26.06
N LEU A 75 6.60 20.03 25.42
CA LEU A 75 5.84 18.95 26.06
C LEU A 75 6.77 17.89 26.64
N THR A 76 7.80 17.47 25.91
CA THR A 76 8.77 16.46 26.37
C THR A 76 9.47 16.95 27.64
N CYS A 77 9.91 18.21 27.66
CA CYS A 77 10.56 18.83 28.81
C CYS A 77 9.65 18.84 30.05
N ALA A 78 8.42 19.32 29.89
CA ALA A 78 7.46 19.40 31.01
C ALA A 78 7.02 18.00 31.49
N TYR A 79 6.84 17.06 30.56
CA TYR A 79 6.53 15.66 30.88
C TYR A 79 7.63 15.03 31.74
N LEU A 80 8.89 15.16 31.32
CA LEU A 80 10.03 14.59 32.05
C LEU A 80 10.26 15.28 33.40
N ALA A 81 9.97 16.57 33.51
CA ALA A 81 9.98 17.29 34.79
C ALA A 81 8.93 16.72 35.76
N GLY A 82 7.70 16.48 35.29
CA GLY A 82 6.67 15.82 36.08
C GLY A 82 7.04 14.38 36.46
N LEU A 83 7.61 13.62 35.52
CA LEU A 83 8.07 12.26 35.75
C LEU A 83 9.14 12.18 36.84
N ALA A 84 10.08 13.14 36.86
CA ALA A 84 11.09 13.24 37.92
C ALA A 84 10.49 13.51 39.32
N GLU A 85 9.28 14.08 39.37
CA GLU A 85 8.50 14.31 40.59
C GLU A 85 7.51 13.15 40.90
N GLY A 86 7.57 12.06 40.13
CA GLY A 86 6.81 10.83 40.34
C GLY A 86 5.51 10.71 39.53
N ASP A 87 5.03 11.76 38.87
CA ASP A 87 3.86 11.69 37.98
C ASP A 87 4.05 12.58 36.74
N PRO A 88 4.11 12.03 35.52
CA PRO A 88 4.28 12.83 34.30
C PRO A 88 3.21 13.91 34.09
N ARG A 89 2.01 13.73 34.67
CA ARG A 89 0.91 14.71 34.60
C ARG A 89 1.05 15.83 35.62
N ARG A 90 2.05 15.78 36.51
CA ARG A 90 2.22 16.75 37.60
C ARG A 90 2.42 18.16 37.08
N ARG A 91 3.26 18.30 36.05
CA ARG A 91 3.67 19.58 35.45
C ARG A 91 3.00 19.87 34.11
N VAL A 92 2.12 18.99 33.62
CA VAL A 92 1.47 19.10 32.31
C VAL A 92 -0.05 19.05 32.47
N MET A 93 -0.73 20.03 31.88
CA MET A 93 -2.19 20.11 31.76
C MET A 93 -2.57 20.16 30.28
N VAL A 94 -3.71 19.58 29.90
CA VAL A 94 -4.14 19.49 28.50
C VAL A 94 -5.54 20.07 28.32
N VAL A 95 -5.66 20.95 27.33
CA VAL A 95 -6.93 21.41 26.74
C VAL A 95 -7.11 20.66 25.43
N ASN A 96 -8.19 19.90 25.29
CA ASN A 96 -8.46 19.15 24.07
C ASN A 96 -9.59 19.83 23.27
N PRO A 97 -9.29 20.46 22.12
CA PRO A 97 -10.32 21.03 21.26
C PRO A 97 -10.99 20.01 20.33
N GLU A 98 -10.47 18.78 20.25
CA GLU A 98 -10.97 17.76 19.34
C GLU A 98 -12.08 16.91 19.98
N PRO A 99 -13.00 16.33 19.19
CA PRO A 99 -14.08 15.49 19.70
C PRO A 99 -13.61 14.20 20.40
N THR A 100 -12.37 13.77 20.15
CA THR A 100 -11.79 12.55 20.73
C THR A 100 -10.44 12.85 21.33
N ALA A 101 -9.95 11.98 22.22
CA ALA A 101 -8.60 12.09 22.80
C ALA A 101 -7.56 11.22 22.07
N SER A 102 -7.94 10.54 20.98
CA SER A 102 -7.11 9.51 20.34
C SER A 102 -5.79 10.03 19.73
N HIS A 103 -5.73 11.33 19.41
CA HIS A 103 -4.54 12.04 18.92
C HIS A 103 -3.61 12.53 20.03
N ILE A 104 -4.04 12.51 21.29
CA ILE A 104 -3.24 12.99 22.43
C ILE A 104 -2.18 11.97 22.78
N HIS A 105 -0.95 12.43 22.91
CA HIS A 105 0.18 11.67 23.40
C HIS A 105 0.94 12.45 24.47
N PRO A 106 1.65 11.77 25.40
CA PRO A 106 1.68 10.32 25.62
C PRO A 106 0.39 9.77 26.24
N VAL A 107 0.32 8.44 26.43
CA VAL A 107 -0.93 7.74 26.80
C VAL A 107 -1.44 8.16 28.18
N GLU A 108 -0.54 8.56 29.07
CA GLU A 108 -0.85 9.05 30.41
C GLU A 108 -1.57 10.40 30.38
N LEU A 109 -1.25 11.26 29.39
CA LEU A 109 -1.99 12.50 29.17
C LEU A 109 -3.33 12.23 28.48
N ARG A 110 -3.40 11.20 27.64
CA ARG A 110 -4.64 10.76 27.00
C ARG A 110 -5.66 10.21 28.00
N ASP A 111 -5.20 9.45 28.99
CA ASP A 111 -6.03 8.84 30.04
C ASP A 111 -6.46 9.84 31.13
N ALA A 112 -6.01 11.09 31.05
CA ALA A 112 -6.44 12.16 31.95
C ALA A 112 -7.74 12.80 31.47
N ARG A 113 -8.53 13.37 32.40
CA ARG A 113 -9.65 14.24 32.05
C ARG A 113 -9.10 15.54 31.46
N HIS A 114 -9.47 15.85 30.22
CA HIS A 114 -9.09 17.08 29.54
C HIS A 114 -10.05 18.21 29.88
N ALA A 115 -9.53 19.44 29.89
CA ALA A 115 -10.39 20.61 30.00
C ALA A 115 -11.12 20.86 28.68
N ASP A 116 -12.42 21.17 28.77
CA ASP A 116 -13.25 21.55 27.62
C ASP A 116 -13.02 23.03 27.29
N PRO A 117 -12.55 23.38 26.08
CA PRO A 117 -12.41 24.77 25.67
C PRO A 117 -13.75 25.53 25.59
N GLY A 118 -14.88 24.83 25.57
CA GLY A 118 -16.23 25.40 25.65
C GLY A 118 -16.61 25.98 27.02
N ASP A 119 -15.85 25.66 28.09
CA ASP A 119 -16.00 26.25 29.43
C ASP A 119 -14.69 26.91 29.93
N PRO A 120 -14.37 28.12 29.43
CA PRO A 120 -13.15 28.82 29.83
C PRO A 120 -13.07 29.14 31.33
N ALA A 121 -14.20 29.39 32.00
CA ALA A 121 -14.21 29.73 33.41
C ALA A 121 -13.88 28.51 34.29
N GLY A 122 -14.50 27.36 34.01
CA GLY A 122 -14.18 26.10 34.67
C GLY A 122 -12.72 25.68 34.43
N LEU A 123 -12.25 25.80 33.19
CA LEU A 123 -10.86 25.51 32.83
C LEU A 123 -9.87 26.35 33.65
N VAL A 124 -10.08 27.67 33.73
CA VAL A 124 -9.19 28.57 34.48
C VAL A 124 -9.20 28.21 35.98
N ALA A 125 -10.37 27.93 36.56
CA ALA A 125 -10.47 27.51 37.95
C ALA A 125 -9.69 26.21 38.22
N ASP A 126 -9.78 25.23 37.31
CA ASP A 126 -9.03 23.97 37.39
C ASP A 126 -7.51 24.20 37.30
N VAL A 127 -7.07 25.10 36.42
CA VAL A 127 -5.65 25.49 36.29
C VAL A 127 -5.14 26.13 37.58
N VAL A 128 -5.88 27.09 38.15
CA VAL A 128 -5.53 27.75 39.42
C VAL A 128 -5.42 26.71 40.54
N ALA A 129 -6.41 25.82 40.66
CA ALA A 129 -6.42 24.77 41.65
C ALA A 129 -5.24 23.79 41.48
N ARG A 130 -4.82 23.52 40.25
CA ARG A 130 -3.66 22.68 39.94
C ARG A 130 -2.35 23.35 40.33
N LEU A 131 -2.17 24.63 39.97
CA LEU A 131 -0.97 25.41 40.27
C LEU A 131 -0.74 25.58 41.76
N ALA A 132 -1.81 25.74 42.55
CA ALA A 132 -1.73 25.83 44.01
C ALA A 132 -1.10 24.60 44.68
N ARG A 133 -0.99 23.47 43.98
CA ARG A 133 -0.36 22.22 44.46
C ARG A 133 1.06 22.01 43.94
N LEU A 134 1.63 22.97 43.23
CA LEU A 134 2.96 22.87 42.61
C LEU A 134 3.93 23.86 43.26
N ASP A 135 5.14 23.38 43.53
CA ASP A 135 6.20 24.18 44.13
C ASP A 135 7.22 24.59 43.07
N GLY A 136 7.45 25.90 42.95
CA GLY A 136 8.53 26.46 42.13
C GLY A 136 8.47 26.14 40.62
N PRO A 137 9.47 26.61 39.85
CA PRO A 137 9.53 26.35 38.42
C PRO A 137 9.84 24.87 38.11
N MET A 138 9.44 24.40 36.94
CA MET A 138 9.68 23.03 36.50
C MET A 138 11.19 22.77 36.30
N PRO A 139 11.76 21.70 36.88
CA PRO A 139 13.16 21.37 36.69
C PRO A 139 13.35 20.77 35.29
N LEU A 140 14.02 21.51 34.39
CA LEU A 140 14.33 20.97 33.06
C LEU A 140 15.41 19.89 33.14
N PRO A 141 15.13 18.63 32.75
CA PRO A 141 16.15 17.58 32.76
C PRO A 141 17.26 17.90 31.76
N ARG A 142 18.53 17.73 32.17
CA ARG A 142 19.70 17.95 31.28
C ARG A 142 19.61 17.20 29.95
N ALA A 143 19.02 16.01 29.94
CA ALA A 143 18.79 15.21 28.73
C ALA A 143 17.75 15.83 27.78
N ALA A 144 16.74 16.52 28.31
CA ALA A 144 15.72 17.24 27.53
C ALA A 144 16.24 18.59 27.01
N VAL A 145 17.24 19.19 27.68
CA VAL A 145 17.88 20.45 27.30
C VAL A 145 18.76 20.32 26.05
N ARG A 146 19.27 19.11 25.76
CA ARG A 146 19.87 18.84 24.44
C ARG A 146 18.71 18.80 23.43
N GLY A 147 18.65 19.81 22.56
CA GLY A 147 17.72 19.80 21.42
C GLY A 147 17.94 18.57 20.54
N PRO A 148 17.04 18.30 19.58
CA PRO A 148 17.25 17.20 18.63
C PRO A 148 18.67 17.25 18.07
N HIS A 149 19.29 16.08 17.91
CA HIS A 149 20.47 15.99 17.05
C HIS A 149 20.13 16.66 15.72
N ALA A 150 21.00 17.52 15.19
CA ALA A 150 20.70 18.35 14.02
C ALA A 150 20.25 17.54 12.78
N GLU A 151 20.54 16.23 12.75
CA GLU A 151 20.19 15.30 11.69
C GLU A 151 18.92 14.46 12.00
N PHE A 152 18.33 14.58 13.20
CA PHE A 152 17.11 13.88 13.60
C PHE A 152 15.90 14.80 13.50
N LEU A 153 15.19 14.70 12.37
CA LEU A 153 14.12 15.63 11.96
C LEU A 153 12.79 14.90 11.74
N GLY A 154 11.66 15.56 12.02
CA GLY A 154 10.34 15.09 11.60
C GLY A 154 9.86 13.75 12.16
N ARG A 155 10.46 13.26 13.26
CA ARG A 155 10.13 11.97 13.89
C ARG A 155 9.64 12.06 15.33
N LEU A 156 9.31 13.26 15.78
CA LEU A 156 8.81 13.52 17.14
C LEU A 156 7.45 12.84 17.39
N PRO A 157 6.48 12.83 16.45
CA PRO A 157 5.24 12.08 16.63
C PRO A 157 5.48 10.57 16.84
N GLU A 158 6.42 9.99 16.12
CA GLU A 158 6.80 8.57 16.24
C GLU A 158 7.39 8.27 17.62
N LEU A 159 8.23 9.15 18.17
CA LEU A 159 8.77 8.99 19.53
C LEU A 159 7.66 8.87 20.57
N TRP A 160 6.63 9.70 20.45
CA TRP A 160 5.48 9.64 21.34
C TRP A 160 4.58 8.43 21.11
N ARG A 161 4.43 7.99 19.86
CA ARG A 161 3.74 6.72 19.56
C ARG A 161 4.46 5.54 20.21
N ILE A 162 5.80 5.50 20.13
CA ILE A 162 6.62 4.49 20.84
C ILE A 162 6.40 4.60 22.35
N HIS A 163 6.47 5.82 22.91
CA HIS A 163 6.29 6.03 24.34
C HIS A 163 4.92 5.55 24.83
N SER A 164 3.85 6.03 24.20
CA SER A 164 2.47 5.62 24.51
C SER A 164 2.30 4.10 24.44
N ALA A 165 2.90 3.46 23.44
CA ALA A 165 2.77 2.02 23.27
C ALA A 165 3.53 1.23 24.35
N LEU A 166 4.73 1.66 24.75
CA LEU A 166 5.48 1.04 25.85
C LEU A 166 4.78 1.23 27.21
N HIS A 167 4.16 2.39 27.41
CA HIS A 167 3.52 2.78 28.68
C HIS A 167 2.00 2.54 28.72
N ALA A 168 1.41 1.89 27.71
CA ALA A 168 -0.03 1.62 27.64
C ALA A 168 -0.58 0.86 28.87
N HIS A 169 0.27 0.10 29.57
CA HIS A 169 -0.11 -0.63 30.80
C HIS A 169 -0.48 0.30 31.96
N ALA A 170 -0.01 1.55 31.93
CA ALA A 170 -0.36 2.57 32.93
C ALA A 170 -1.78 3.14 32.72
N ALA A 171 -2.41 2.87 31.58
CA ALA A 171 -3.71 3.41 31.17
C ALA A 171 -4.63 2.32 30.56
N PRO A 172 -5.00 1.27 31.32
CA PRO A 172 -5.69 0.08 30.78
C PRO A 172 -7.08 0.39 30.20
N LEU A 173 -7.79 1.39 30.73
CA LEU A 173 -9.13 1.78 30.26
C LEU A 173 -9.10 2.48 28.90
N THR A 174 -8.01 3.21 28.61
CA THR A 174 -7.80 3.91 27.35
C THR A 174 -7.12 3.02 26.30
N ALA A 175 -6.29 2.05 26.72
CA ALA A 175 -5.55 1.17 25.81
C ALA A 175 -6.39 -0.04 25.29
N GLY A 176 -7.45 -0.44 25.99
CA GLY A 176 -8.44 -1.43 25.52
C GLY A 176 -7.97 -2.89 25.43
N ARG A 177 -6.69 -3.21 25.74
CA ARG A 177 -6.11 -4.57 25.80
C ARG A 177 -5.00 -4.65 26.85
N VAL A 178 -4.66 -5.86 27.32
CA VAL A 178 -3.45 -6.11 28.15
C VAL A 178 -2.23 -5.77 27.29
N PRO A 179 -1.54 -4.66 27.54
CA PRO A 179 -0.56 -4.17 26.59
C PRO A 179 0.76 -4.87 26.85
N ALA A 180 1.24 -5.60 25.85
CA ALA A 180 2.64 -5.99 25.83
C ALA A 180 3.48 -4.70 25.93
N ARG A 181 4.45 -4.67 26.86
CA ARG A 181 5.44 -3.58 26.99
C ARG A 181 6.49 -3.67 25.87
N THR A 182 6.03 -4.03 24.67
CA THR A 182 6.84 -4.39 23.52
C THR A 182 6.37 -3.58 22.33
N VAL A 183 7.32 -2.92 21.68
CA VAL A 183 7.09 -2.12 20.48
C VAL A 183 7.99 -2.59 19.36
N GLN A 184 7.46 -2.61 18.15
CA GLN A 184 8.18 -2.89 16.91
C GLN A 184 8.25 -1.62 16.06
N ILE A 185 9.46 -1.14 15.78
CA ILE A 185 9.72 -0.10 14.78
C ILE A 185 10.03 -0.80 13.46
N ARG A 186 9.21 -0.57 12.44
CA ARG A 186 9.32 -1.25 11.14
C ARG A 186 9.48 -0.26 9.99
N GLY A 187 9.99 -0.74 8.86
CA GLY A 187 10.16 0.05 7.65
C GLY A 187 11.45 -0.29 6.90
N MET A 188 11.67 0.40 5.78
CA MET A 188 12.79 0.17 4.86
C MET A 188 14.17 0.25 5.52
N ALA A 189 15.16 -0.41 4.92
CA ALA A 189 16.57 -0.22 5.30
C ALA A 189 16.98 1.25 5.11
N GLY A 190 17.67 1.85 6.08
CA GLY A 190 18.07 3.26 6.00
C GLY A 190 16.98 4.30 6.29
N ILE A 191 15.73 3.89 6.60
CA ILE A 191 14.61 4.80 6.91
C ILE A 191 14.72 5.50 8.29
N GLY A 192 15.74 5.14 9.09
CA GLY A 192 15.99 5.76 10.40
C GLY A 192 15.49 5.01 11.63
N LYS A 193 15.13 3.73 11.53
CA LYS A 193 14.66 2.92 12.69
C LYS A 193 15.62 2.95 13.89
N THR A 194 16.89 2.67 13.65
CA THR A 194 17.95 2.69 14.67
C THR A 194 18.15 4.09 15.24
N ALA A 195 18.10 5.13 14.41
CA ALA A 195 18.21 6.52 14.87
C ALA A 195 17.03 6.89 15.78
N LEU A 196 15.81 6.50 15.43
CA LEU A 196 14.61 6.69 16.25
C LEU A 196 14.71 5.97 17.60
N ALA A 197 15.16 4.72 17.61
CA ALA A 197 15.36 3.96 18.85
C ALA A 197 16.43 4.59 19.76
N ARG A 198 17.54 5.08 19.19
CA ARG A 198 18.58 5.82 19.94
C ARG A 198 18.04 7.11 20.52
N GLU A 199 17.31 7.89 19.72
CA GLU A 199 16.74 9.15 20.18
C GLU A 199 15.71 8.92 21.30
N TYR A 200 14.90 7.87 21.17
CA TYR A 200 13.98 7.45 22.23
C TYR A 200 14.71 7.13 23.52
N ALA A 201 15.75 6.28 23.45
CA ALA A 201 16.58 5.92 24.60
C ALA A 201 17.18 7.15 25.30
N LEU A 202 17.71 8.09 24.52
CA LEU A 202 18.35 9.30 25.03
C LEU A 202 17.35 10.23 25.73
N ARG A 203 16.19 10.47 25.10
CA ARG A 203 15.19 11.42 25.62
C ARG A 203 14.42 10.87 26.81
N PHE A 204 14.04 9.59 26.75
CA PHE A 204 13.20 8.95 27.76
C PHE A 204 14.00 8.09 28.76
N ALA A 205 15.33 8.22 28.81
CA ALA A 205 16.18 7.51 29.78
C ALA A 205 15.68 7.63 31.23
N ALA A 206 15.13 8.80 31.61
CA ALA A 206 14.59 9.03 32.95
C ALA A 206 13.39 8.13 33.31
N ALA A 207 12.66 7.61 32.31
CA ALA A 207 11.59 6.63 32.52
C ALA A 207 12.11 5.22 32.84
N TYR A 208 13.40 4.98 32.67
CA TYR A 208 14.03 3.67 32.82
C TYR A 208 15.20 3.72 33.81
N PRO A 209 14.95 3.94 35.12
CA PRO A 209 16.02 4.05 36.12
C PRO A 209 16.78 2.74 36.35
N GLY A 210 16.26 1.60 35.89
CA GLY A 210 16.96 0.31 35.83
C GLY A 210 17.95 0.20 34.67
N GLY A 211 17.98 1.18 33.76
CA GLY A 211 18.93 1.26 32.65
C GLY A 211 18.31 1.04 31.26
N VAL A 212 19.08 1.40 30.24
CA VAL A 212 18.79 1.09 28.83
C VAL A 212 19.84 0.09 28.33
N HIS A 213 19.39 -1.07 27.86
CA HIS A 213 20.21 -2.19 27.42
C HIS A 213 20.08 -2.37 25.92
N TRP A 214 21.17 -2.19 25.18
CA TRP A 214 21.19 -2.32 23.73
C TRP A 214 21.72 -3.70 23.32
N LEU A 215 20.98 -4.41 22.47
CA LEU A 215 21.31 -5.72 21.93
C LEU A 215 21.34 -5.64 20.40
N ASP A 216 22.34 -6.27 19.79
CA ASP A 216 22.38 -6.50 18.34
C ASP A 216 21.57 -7.76 18.01
N GLY A 217 20.43 -7.59 17.35
CA GLY A 217 19.50 -8.65 16.98
C GLY A 217 20.06 -9.67 15.98
N ARG A 218 21.20 -9.39 15.34
CA ARG A 218 21.89 -10.35 14.46
C ARG A 218 22.78 -11.34 15.20
N SER A 219 23.13 -11.02 16.44
CA SER A 219 24.19 -11.70 17.20
C SER A 219 23.67 -12.74 18.21
N TYR A 220 22.36 -12.97 18.28
CA TYR A 220 21.76 -13.85 19.29
C TYR A 220 20.88 -14.94 18.68
N ASP A 221 21.22 -16.19 18.98
CA ASP A 221 20.40 -17.38 18.68
C ASP A 221 19.73 -17.97 19.95
N ALA A 222 19.84 -17.28 21.09
CA ALA A 222 19.36 -17.76 22.39
C ALA A 222 18.73 -16.64 23.25
N PRO A 223 17.87 -16.97 24.23
CA PRO A 223 17.28 -15.99 25.14
C PRO A 223 18.35 -15.21 25.91
N VAL A 224 18.21 -13.89 25.96
CA VAL A 224 19.09 -13.01 26.74
C VAL A 224 18.48 -12.82 28.13
N PRO A 225 19.24 -13.08 29.22
CA PRO A 225 18.74 -12.88 30.58
C PRO A 225 18.41 -11.41 30.83
N ASP A 226 17.38 -11.19 31.64
CA ASP A 226 17.00 -9.84 32.06
C ASP A 226 18.02 -9.30 33.08
N PRO A 227 18.24 -7.97 33.10
CA PRO A 227 19.08 -7.34 34.10
C PRO A 227 18.50 -7.57 35.50
N ASP A 228 19.38 -7.77 36.49
CA ASP A 228 19.00 -7.86 37.90
C ASP A 228 18.69 -6.45 38.44
N THR A 229 17.42 -6.06 38.41
CA THR A 229 16.96 -4.72 38.80
C THR A 229 15.53 -4.74 39.33
N ASP A 230 15.28 -3.98 40.39
CA ASP A 230 13.96 -3.73 40.97
C ASP A 230 13.26 -2.51 40.33
N ARG A 231 13.87 -1.92 39.28
CA ARG A 231 13.40 -0.71 38.62
C ARG A 231 13.04 -0.96 37.14
N PRO A 232 12.15 -0.12 36.54
CA PRO A 232 11.87 -0.19 35.12
C PRO A 232 13.14 -0.03 34.27
N PHE A 233 13.29 -0.89 33.27
CA PHE A 233 14.39 -0.83 32.30
C PHE A 233 13.86 -0.95 30.86
N LEU A 234 14.66 -0.51 29.91
CA LEU A 234 14.38 -0.62 28.47
C LEU A 234 15.41 -1.53 27.82
N ARG A 235 14.95 -2.56 27.10
CA ARG A 235 15.75 -3.37 26.19
C ARG A 235 15.49 -2.91 24.76
N ILE A 236 16.55 -2.56 24.04
CA ILE A 236 16.49 -2.26 22.61
C ILE A 236 17.17 -3.39 21.87
N VAL A 237 16.45 -4.04 20.96
CA VAL A 237 16.97 -5.09 20.09
C VAL A 237 17.01 -4.54 18.68
N ASP A 238 18.21 -4.19 18.23
CA ASP A 238 18.43 -3.49 16.96
C ASP A 238 18.71 -4.48 15.83
N ASP A 239 18.05 -4.26 14.69
CA ASP A 239 18.29 -4.92 13.40
C ASP A 239 18.10 -6.44 13.42
N VAL A 240 16.96 -6.89 13.95
CA VAL A 240 16.59 -8.31 13.91
C VAL A 240 16.33 -8.74 12.45
N PRO A 241 16.99 -9.82 11.98
CA PRO A 241 16.77 -10.37 10.63
C PRO A 241 15.34 -10.83 10.36
N SER A 242 14.99 -11.03 9.08
CA SER A 242 13.71 -11.64 8.68
C SER A 242 13.72 -13.16 8.88
N GLY A 243 12.53 -13.78 9.03
CA GLY A 243 12.38 -15.25 9.04
C GLY A 243 12.58 -15.97 10.39
N ARG A 244 12.71 -15.26 11.51
CA ARG A 244 13.01 -15.86 12.84
C ARG A 244 11.97 -15.49 13.92
N PRO A 245 10.68 -15.88 13.78
CA PRO A 245 9.62 -15.44 14.69
C PRO A 245 9.72 -15.98 16.13
N ALA A 246 10.33 -17.16 16.33
CA ALA A 246 10.57 -17.73 17.66
C ALA A 246 11.64 -16.96 18.45
N GLU A 247 12.55 -16.27 17.76
CA GLU A 247 13.65 -15.53 18.38
C GLU A 247 13.21 -14.16 18.93
N ILE A 248 12.22 -13.50 18.31
CA ILE A 248 11.69 -12.22 18.85
C ILE A 248 11.06 -12.43 20.23
N ALA A 249 10.29 -13.51 20.41
CA ALA A 249 9.75 -13.87 21.72
C ALA A 249 10.85 -14.20 22.74
N ALA A 250 11.96 -14.81 22.31
CA ALA A 250 13.09 -15.13 23.17
C ALA A 250 13.90 -13.89 23.60
N LEU A 251 13.97 -12.87 22.73
CA LEU A 251 14.67 -11.61 22.97
C LEU A 251 13.83 -10.59 23.75
N THR A 252 12.50 -10.78 23.80
CA THR A 252 11.59 -9.95 24.59
C THR A 252 11.90 -10.07 26.08
N ALA A 253 11.97 -8.92 26.78
CA ALA A 253 12.15 -8.90 28.22
C ALA A 253 11.00 -9.64 28.92
N ARG A 254 11.34 -10.55 29.83
CA ARG A 254 10.37 -11.38 30.56
C ARG A 254 10.03 -10.78 31.93
N HIS A 255 10.90 -9.92 32.43
CA HIS A 255 10.76 -9.22 33.68
C HIS A 255 9.50 -8.33 33.66
N PRO A 256 8.68 -8.33 34.73
CA PRO A 256 7.46 -7.52 34.78
C PRO A 256 7.68 -6.01 34.62
N LEU A 257 8.89 -5.51 34.93
CA LEU A 257 9.28 -4.11 34.76
C LEU A 257 10.03 -3.82 33.45
N GLY A 258 10.27 -4.85 32.64
CA GLY A 258 11.00 -4.74 31.38
C GLY A 258 10.14 -4.18 30.25
N HIS A 259 10.70 -3.25 29.50
CA HIS A 259 10.16 -2.74 28.25
C HIS A 259 11.06 -3.20 27.10
N THR A 260 10.48 -3.60 25.97
CA THR A 260 11.26 -4.04 24.80
C THR A 260 10.93 -3.21 23.56
N LEU A 261 11.95 -2.71 22.88
CA LEU A 261 11.83 -2.00 21.62
C LEU A 261 12.64 -2.74 20.55
N PHE A 262 11.97 -3.21 19.50
CA PHE A 262 12.59 -3.87 18.36
C PHE A 262 12.74 -2.90 17.19
N THR A 263 13.86 -2.94 16.48
CA THR A 263 13.94 -2.41 15.12
C THR A 263 13.96 -3.58 14.13
N LEU A 264 12.97 -3.62 13.25
CA LEU A 264 12.71 -4.75 12.36
C LEU A 264 12.68 -4.28 10.91
N ARG A 265 13.20 -5.10 10.00
CA ARG A 265 13.06 -4.89 8.55
C ARG A 265 11.81 -5.56 7.98
N SER A 266 11.15 -6.43 8.75
CA SER A 266 10.02 -7.22 8.28
C SER A 266 8.72 -6.93 9.04
N HIS A 267 7.61 -6.95 8.31
CA HIS A 267 6.24 -6.91 8.83
C HIS A 267 5.73 -8.30 9.26
N ALA A 268 6.49 -9.37 9.07
CA ALA A 268 6.07 -10.76 9.32
C ALA A 268 5.84 -11.11 10.81
N TYR A 269 6.15 -10.19 11.72
CA TYR A 269 6.12 -10.40 13.17
C TYR A 269 4.84 -9.86 13.84
N GLY A 270 3.75 -9.82 13.08
CA GLY A 270 2.45 -9.35 13.56
C GLY A 270 2.01 -10.05 14.85
N GLY A 271 1.48 -9.27 15.81
CA GLY A 271 0.95 -9.77 17.07
C GLY A 271 1.93 -9.75 18.26
N GLN A 272 3.23 -9.53 18.05
CA GLN A 272 4.23 -9.46 19.14
C GLN A 272 4.47 -8.01 19.61
N GLY A 273 3.44 -7.37 20.15
CA GLY A 273 3.50 -5.99 20.63
C GLY A 273 2.91 -4.95 19.69
N ALA A 274 2.98 -3.70 20.12
CA ALA A 274 2.48 -2.56 19.36
C ALA A 274 3.44 -2.21 18.22
N VAL A 275 2.91 -1.63 17.16
CA VAL A 275 3.63 -1.42 15.90
C VAL A 275 3.74 0.07 15.60
N VAL A 276 4.93 0.50 15.18
CA VAL A 276 5.21 1.84 14.66
C VAL A 276 5.92 1.68 13.31
N ASP A 277 5.18 1.90 12.22
CA ASP A 277 5.72 1.89 10.86
C ASP A 277 6.34 3.25 10.52
N LEU A 278 7.55 3.23 9.97
CA LEU A 278 8.27 4.41 9.48
C LEU A 278 8.18 4.47 7.95
N GLY A 279 7.61 5.56 7.46
CA GLY A 279 7.69 5.97 6.06
C GLY A 279 8.82 6.96 5.81
N PRO A 280 8.95 7.52 4.60
CA PRO A 280 9.89 8.60 4.31
C PRO A 280 9.65 9.87 5.13
N LEU A 281 10.60 10.82 5.07
CA LEU A 281 10.40 12.17 5.61
C LEU A 281 9.53 12.98 4.66
N ASP A 282 8.77 13.93 5.20
CA ASP A 282 8.06 14.90 4.36
C ASP A 282 9.03 15.83 3.62
N ALA A 283 8.52 16.51 2.59
CA ALA A 283 9.31 17.40 1.74
C ALA A 283 10.00 18.53 2.53
N HIS A 284 9.41 19.00 3.63
CA HIS A 284 10.02 20.07 4.44
C HIS A 284 11.29 19.55 5.14
N HIS A 285 11.18 18.44 5.87
CA HIS A 285 12.32 17.84 6.55
C HIS A 285 13.35 17.29 5.55
N ALA A 286 12.92 16.81 4.39
CA ALA A 286 13.82 16.37 3.32
C ALA A 286 14.74 17.49 2.83
N ARG A 287 14.19 18.69 2.55
CA ARG A 287 14.99 19.87 2.17
C ARG A 287 15.95 20.30 3.26
N VAL A 288 15.50 20.33 4.52
CA VAL A 288 16.35 20.71 5.66
C VAL A 288 17.53 19.75 5.79
N LEU A 289 17.29 18.44 5.62
CA LEU A 289 18.34 17.42 5.72
C LEU A 289 19.34 17.48 4.55
N LEU A 290 18.86 17.74 3.34
CA LEU A 290 19.70 17.93 2.15
C LEU A 290 20.57 19.20 2.28
N GLY A 291 20.04 20.27 2.86
CA GLY A 291 20.80 21.50 3.08
C GLY A 291 21.08 22.26 1.79
N GLY A 292 20.11 23.03 1.33
CA GLY A 292 20.21 24.01 0.25
C GLY A 292 19.64 25.36 0.67
N ALA A 293 19.79 26.39 -0.17
CA ALA A 293 19.09 27.66 0.05
C ALA A 293 17.58 27.47 -0.07
N SER A 294 16.79 28.30 0.61
CA SER A 294 15.36 28.38 0.32
C SER A 294 15.18 28.75 -1.15
N ASP A 295 14.34 28.01 -1.88
CA ASP A 295 14.03 28.16 -3.32
C ASP A 295 15.11 27.67 -4.31
N ASP A 296 15.97 26.73 -3.90
CA ASP A 296 16.88 26.02 -4.82
C ASP A 296 16.16 24.85 -5.52
N ALA A 297 15.77 25.06 -6.78
CA ALA A 297 15.04 24.08 -7.59
C ALA A 297 15.86 22.81 -7.88
N ASP A 298 17.19 22.90 -7.97
CA ASP A 298 18.05 21.74 -8.22
C ASP A 298 18.17 20.89 -6.94
N ALA A 299 18.23 21.53 -5.78
CA ALA A 299 18.17 20.84 -4.48
C ALA A 299 16.80 20.18 -4.26
N ASP A 300 15.70 20.84 -4.63
CA ASP A 300 14.36 20.25 -4.57
C ASP A 300 14.23 19.01 -5.46
N ALA A 301 14.71 19.08 -6.71
CA ALA A 301 14.72 17.93 -7.62
C ALA A 301 15.57 16.77 -7.09
N LEU A 302 16.71 17.06 -6.46
CA LEU A 302 17.56 16.05 -5.82
C LEU A 302 16.88 15.40 -4.60
N ALA A 303 16.17 16.19 -3.78
CA ALA A 303 15.38 15.67 -2.66
C ALA A 303 14.21 14.79 -3.13
N GLU A 304 13.53 15.18 -4.20
CA GLU A 304 12.44 14.42 -4.83
C GLU A 304 12.95 13.10 -5.41
N ALA A 305 14.14 13.07 -6.02
CA ALA A 305 14.74 11.85 -6.58
C ALA A 305 14.94 10.72 -5.56
N VAL A 306 15.08 11.06 -4.28
CA VAL A 306 15.24 10.10 -3.18
C VAL A 306 14.00 9.98 -2.30
N ASP A 307 12.90 10.65 -2.67
CA ASP A 307 11.57 10.58 -2.05
C ASP A 307 11.59 10.58 -0.52
N GLY A 308 12.31 11.53 0.09
CA GLY A 308 12.34 11.67 1.55
C GLY A 308 13.16 10.61 2.31
N HIS A 309 13.96 9.78 1.63
CA HIS A 309 14.73 8.72 2.28
C HIS A 309 15.89 9.25 3.15
N PRO A 310 15.85 9.10 4.49
CA PRO A 310 16.77 9.78 5.41
C PRO A 310 18.25 9.49 5.17
N LEU A 311 18.63 8.22 4.97
CA LEU A 311 20.02 7.87 4.71
C LEU A 311 20.53 8.49 3.40
N ALA A 312 19.71 8.53 2.35
CA ALA A 312 20.12 9.07 1.07
C ALA A 312 20.26 10.60 1.14
N LEU A 313 19.26 11.27 1.74
CA LEU A 313 19.29 12.70 2.01
C LEU A 313 20.48 13.12 2.88
N ALA A 314 20.81 12.36 3.93
CA ALA A 314 21.95 12.68 4.79
C ALA A 314 23.29 12.58 4.05
N LEU A 315 23.45 11.58 3.17
CA LEU A 315 24.65 11.41 2.35
C LEU A 315 24.77 12.52 1.30
N LEU A 316 23.69 12.77 0.56
CA LEU A 316 23.64 13.83 -0.46
C LEU A 316 23.84 15.20 0.19
N GLY A 317 23.19 15.46 1.33
CA GLY A 317 23.29 16.74 2.01
C GLY A 317 24.64 17.01 2.66
N ARG A 318 25.37 15.96 3.05
CA ARG A 318 26.79 16.09 3.38
C ARG A 318 27.61 16.54 2.18
N ALA A 319 27.34 15.99 0.99
CA ALA A 319 28.03 16.40 -0.23
C ALA A 319 27.68 17.85 -0.62
N VAL A 320 26.41 18.24 -0.56
CA VAL A 320 25.99 19.64 -0.83
C VAL A 320 26.67 20.61 0.14
N ARG A 321 26.70 20.31 1.44
CA ARG A 321 27.42 21.12 2.43
C ARG A 321 28.94 21.15 2.23
N ALA A 322 29.51 20.15 1.57
CA ALA A 322 30.91 20.13 1.17
C ALA A 322 31.18 20.93 -0.12
N GLY A 323 30.16 21.57 -0.71
CA GLY A 323 30.27 22.43 -1.89
C GLY A 323 29.98 21.73 -3.22
N HIS A 324 29.45 20.50 -3.20
CA HIS A 324 29.02 19.85 -4.42
C HIS A 324 27.69 20.44 -4.92
N ASP A 325 27.64 20.70 -6.22
CA ASP A 325 26.46 21.22 -6.91
C ASP A 325 25.31 20.18 -6.95
N PRO A 326 24.07 20.51 -6.50
CA PRO A 326 22.94 19.56 -6.46
C PRO A 326 22.60 18.95 -7.81
N ARG A 327 22.64 19.72 -8.90
CA ARG A 327 22.37 19.22 -10.25
C ARG A 327 23.40 18.20 -10.69
N THR A 328 24.68 18.45 -10.41
CA THR A 328 25.76 17.49 -10.68
C THR A 328 25.55 16.19 -9.88
N LEU A 329 25.13 16.28 -8.61
CA LEU A 329 24.81 15.11 -7.80
C LEU A 329 23.59 14.35 -8.35
N TYR A 330 22.58 15.04 -8.86
CA TYR A 330 21.42 14.42 -9.52
C TYR A 330 21.84 13.61 -10.75
N ASP A 331 22.70 14.16 -11.61
CA ASP A 331 23.23 13.46 -12.79
C ASP A 331 24.06 12.22 -12.38
N LEU A 332 24.89 12.36 -11.35
CA LEU A 332 25.69 11.26 -10.80
C LEU A 332 24.84 10.16 -10.18
N LEU A 333 23.71 10.51 -9.55
CA LEU A 333 22.78 9.54 -8.97
C LEU A 333 22.24 8.57 -10.05
N HIS A 334 22.04 9.05 -11.27
CA HIS A 334 21.51 8.25 -12.39
C HIS A 334 22.60 7.67 -13.30
N THR A 335 23.88 7.88 -12.97
CA THR A 335 24.99 7.40 -13.78
C THR A 335 25.19 5.89 -13.59
N ARG A 336 25.48 5.18 -14.70
CA ARG A 336 25.78 3.75 -14.66
C ARG A 336 27.12 3.48 -13.97
N GLY A 337 27.22 2.37 -13.25
CA GLY A 337 28.45 1.94 -12.59
C GLY A 337 28.25 1.79 -11.09
N ARG A 338 29.22 2.25 -10.30
CA ARG A 338 29.12 2.24 -8.83
C ARG A 338 28.07 3.27 -8.39
N SER A 339 27.22 2.90 -7.45
CA SER A 339 26.24 3.78 -6.84
C SER A 339 26.89 5.03 -6.23
N LEU A 340 26.32 6.21 -6.51
CA LEU A 340 26.71 7.44 -5.84
C LEU A 340 26.54 7.33 -4.32
N LEU A 341 25.46 6.69 -3.86
CA LEU A 341 25.19 6.52 -2.42
C LEU A 341 26.25 5.66 -1.73
N ASP A 342 26.75 4.61 -2.38
CA ASP A 342 27.85 3.79 -1.83
C ASP A 342 29.17 4.56 -1.81
N THR A 343 29.39 5.40 -2.84
CA THR A 343 30.58 6.25 -2.95
C THR A 343 30.59 7.29 -1.83
N LEU A 344 29.47 7.99 -1.60
CA LEU A 344 29.31 8.99 -0.53
C LEU A 344 29.33 8.35 0.87
N ALA A 345 28.87 7.11 1.00
CA ALA A 345 28.88 6.39 2.27
C ALA A 345 30.22 5.71 2.59
N GLU A 346 31.14 5.65 1.61
CA GLU A 346 32.41 4.93 1.67
C GLU A 346 32.24 3.43 2.03
N ARG A 347 31.08 2.85 1.71
CA ARG A 347 30.71 1.45 1.97
C ARG A 347 29.47 1.06 1.17
N ASP A 348 29.22 -0.24 1.02
CA ASP A 348 28.11 -0.76 0.20
C ASP A 348 26.77 -0.71 0.96
N VAL A 349 26.21 0.49 1.10
CA VAL A 349 24.91 0.71 1.76
C VAL A 349 23.74 0.23 0.92
N THR A 350 23.83 0.32 -0.40
CA THR A 350 22.74 -0.07 -1.31
C THR A 350 22.58 -1.58 -1.41
N ALA A 351 23.66 -2.36 -1.27
CA ALA A 351 23.59 -3.82 -1.19
C ALA A 351 22.70 -4.24 -0.01
N GLY A 352 22.87 -3.59 1.14
CA GLY A 352 22.06 -3.83 2.33
C GLY A 352 20.59 -3.41 2.23
N MET A 353 20.20 -2.65 1.20
CA MET A 353 18.80 -2.26 0.95
C MET A 353 18.02 -3.34 0.20
N VAL A 354 18.70 -4.18 -0.58
CA VAL A 354 18.09 -5.27 -1.38
C VAL A 354 18.62 -6.65 -0.99
N ALA A 355 19.43 -6.73 0.07
CA ALA A 355 19.97 -7.99 0.59
C ALA A 355 18.87 -8.98 1.02
N ASP A 356 17.70 -8.46 1.41
CA ASP A 356 16.53 -9.23 1.79
C ASP A 356 15.62 -9.52 0.56
N VAL A 357 16.19 -9.70 -0.64
CA VAL A 357 15.44 -10.20 -1.82
C VAL A 357 15.88 -11.64 -2.05
N ASP A 358 15.04 -12.58 -1.60
CA ASP A 358 15.30 -14.01 -1.74
C ASP A 358 14.37 -14.62 -2.78
N GLY A 359 14.84 -15.68 -3.44
CA GLY A 359 14.03 -16.43 -4.40
C GLY A 359 13.80 -15.72 -5.72
N ASP A 360 13.49 -16.52 -6.73
CA ASP A 360 13.31 -16.02 -8.10
C ASP A 360 12.03 -15.20 -8.23
N GLU A 361 10.96 -15.54 -7.49
CA GLU A 361 9.68 -14.84 -7.54
C GLU A 361 9.77 -13.39 -7.02
N ALA A 362 10.40 -13.16 -5.87
CA ALA A 362 10.53 -11.81 -5.32
C ALA A 362 11.44 -10.94 -6.20
N ALA A 363 12.56 -11.51 -6.67
CA ALA A 363 13.45 -10.82 -7.59
C ALA A 363 12.73 -10.43 -8.90
N ASP A 364 11.96 -11.34 -9.51
CA ASP A 364 11.22 -11.06 -10.74
C ASP A 364 10.09 -10.05 -10.54
N VAL A 365 9.37 -10.08 -9.42
CA VAL A 365 8.39 -9.04 -9.08
C VAL A 365 9.07 -7.69 -8.89
N LEU A 366 10.24 -7.64 -8.25
CA LEU A 366 11.00 -6.40 -8.09
C LEU A 366 11.47 -5.85 -9.44
N ARG A 367 11.88 -6.71 -10.37
CA ARG A 367 12.19 -6.32 -11.77
C ARG A 367 10.96 -5.77 -12.50
N CYS A 368 9.79 -6.40 -12.33
CA CYS A 368 8.54 -5.88 -12.87
C CYS A 368 8.20 -4.51 -12.27
N ALA A 369 8.32 -4.34 -10.96
CA ALA A 369 8.10 -3.06 -10.28
C ALA A 369 9.08 -1.98 -10.78
N ALA A 370 10.36 -2.33 -10.93
CA ALA A 370 11.38 -1.45 -11.49
C ALA A 370 11.09 -1.02 -12.93
N ALA A 371 10.53 -1.92 -13.75
CA ALA A 371 10.13 -1.61 -15.12
C ALA A 371 8.89 -0.70 -15.21
N LEU A 372 8.00 -0.76 -14.22
CA LEU A 372 6.75 0.02 -14.18
C LEU A 372 6.88 1.35 -13.43
N HIS A 373 7.92 1.50 -12.60
CA HIS A 373 8.17 2.72 -11.84
C HIS A 373 8.12 3.99 -12.73
N PRO A 374 7.47 5.09 -12.30
CA PRO A 374 6.92 5.34 -10.96
C PRO A 374 5.48 4.81 -10.74
N LEU A 375 4.91 4.06 -11.69
CA LEU A 375 3.58 3.48 -11.51
C LEU A 375 3.62 2.37 -10.45
N PRO A 376 2.58 2.25 -9.61
CA PRO A 376 2.48 1.13 -8.70
C PRO A 376 2.29 -0.18 -9.48
N VAL A 377 2.81 -1.28 -8.93
CA VAL A 377 2.67 -2.62 -9.49
C VAL A 377 1.53 -3.36 -8.79
N THR A 378 0.70 -4.06 -9.57
CA THR A 378 -0.28 -5.02 -9.02
C THR A 378 0.15 -6.46 -9.29
N ALA A 379 -0.43 -7.41 -8.55
CA ALA A 379 -0.23 -8.84 -8.83
C ALA A 379 -0.67 -9.21 -10.26
N ARG A 380 -1.66 -8.50 -10.82
CA ARG A 380 -2.13 -8.70 -12.19
C ARG A 380 -1.08 -8.25 -13.20
N ASP A 381 -0.48 -7.09 -13.00
CA ASP A 381 0.52 -6.53 -13.92
C ASP A 381 1.76 -7.42 -13.95
N ALA A 382 2.32 -7.72 -12.77
CA ALA A 382 3.46 -8.63 -12.66
C ALA A 382 3.16 -9.99 -13.28
N ALA A 383 1.97 -10.57 -13.03
CA ALA A 383 1.58 -11.85 -13.63
C ALA A 383 1.48 -11.78 -15.16
N GLY A 384 0.96 -10.69 -15.72
CA GLY A 384 0.89 -10.51 -17.18
C GLY A 384 2.29 -10.47 -17.81
N VAL A 385 3.23 -9.74 -17.18
CA VAL A 385 4.63 -9.67 -17.63
C VAL A 385 5.31 -11.03 -17.53
N LEU A 386 5.18 -11.73 -16.39
CA LEU A 386 5.80 -13.04 -16.19
C LEU A 386 5.24 -14.10 -17.15
N ALA A 387 3.91 -14.14 -17.35
CA ALA A 387 3.29 -15.05 -18.30
C ALA A 387 3.81 -14.82 -19.73
N ALA A 388 3.97 -13.55 -20.14
CA ALA A 388 4.45 -13.20 -21.47
C ALA A 388 5.92 -13.60 -21.70
N VAL A 389 6.80 -13.40 -20.71
CA VAL A 389 8.23 -13.73 -20.87
C VAL A 389 8.49 -15.22 -20.70
N ASP A 390 7.89 -15.86 -19.69
CA ASP A 390 8.17 -17.26 -19.35
C ASP A 390 7.31 -18.26 -20.14
N ARG A 391 6.31 -17.75 -20.87
CA ARG A 391 5.33 -18.56 -21.63
C ARG A 391 4.63 -19.60 -20.75
N VAL A 392 4.33 -19.21 -19.50
CA VAL A 392 3.62 -20.06 -18.53
C VAL A 392 2.14 -19.68 -18.47
N PRO A 393 1.24 -20.62 -18.07
CA PRO A 393 -0.17 -20.31 -17.89
C PRO A 393 -0.38 -19.15 -16.90
N GLN A 394 -1.39 -18.31 -17.17
CA GLN A 394 -1.70 -17.13 -16.35
C GLN A 394 -1.90 -17.46 -14.86
N ALA A 395 -2.46 -18.63 -14.55
CA ALA A 395 -2.66 -19.08 -13.17
C ALA A 395 -1.33 -19.27 -12.41
N VAL A 396 -0.30 -19.80 -13.07
CA VAL A 396 1.04 -20.00 -12.49
C VAL A 396 1.71 -18.64 -12.28
N ALA A 397 1.67 -17.76 -13.29
CA ALA A 397 2.23 -16.42 -13.20
C ALA A 397 1.57 -15.58 -12.10
N ARG A 398 0.24 -15.70 -11.92
CA ARG A 398 -0.50 -15.05 -10.81
C ARG A 398 -0.02 -15.51 -9.44
N ARG A 399 0.21 -16.81 -9.26
CA ARG A 399 0.72 -17.35 -8.00
C ARG A 399 2.12 -16.82 -7.69
N ARG A 400 3.03 -16.86 -8.68
CA ARG A 400 4.40 -16.31 -8.55
C ARG A 400 4.38 -14.82 -8.20
N ALA A 401 3.59 -14.04 -8.94
CA ALA A 401 3.44 -12.60 -8.69
C ALA A 401 2.90 -12.32 -7.28
N ALA A 402 1.87 -13.04 -6.84
CA ALA A 402 1.31 -12.87 -5.50
C ALA A 402 2.32 -13.25 -4.40
N GLN A 403 3.09 -14.33 -4.58
CA GLN A 403 4.14 -14.73 -3.65
C GLN A 403 5.26 -13.69 -3.57
N GLY A 404 5.78 -13.22 -4.70
CA GLY A 404 6.83 -12.20 -4.74
C GLY A 404 6.37 -10.87 -4.12
N ILE A 405 5.14 -10.42 -4.39
CA ILE A 405 4.56 -9.22 -3.75
C ILE A 405 4.43 -9.42 -2.24
N ALA A 406 3.92 -10.57 -1.79
CA ALA A 406 3.76 -10.86 -0.38
C ALA A 406 5.11 -10.86 0.35
N GLU A 407 6.16 -11.40 -0.27
CA GLU A 407 7.51 -11.40 0.27
C GLU A 407 8.13 -10.00 0.33
N LEU A 408 8.11 -9.26 -0.78
CA LEU A 408 8.67 -7.91 -0.84
C LEU A 408 7.95 -6.94 0.11
N SER A 409 6.63 -7.03 0.20
CA SER A 409 5.84 -6.22 1.15
C SER A 409 6.12 -6.62 2.60
N ALA A 410 6.25 -7.92 2.89
CA ALA A 410 6.65 -8.39 4.21
C ALA A 410 8.05 -7.91 4.62
N ARG A 411 8.90 -7.49 3.68
CA ARG A 411 10.27 -6.99 3.91
C ARG A 411 10.41 -5.47 3.73
N SER A 412 9.27 -4.76 3.67
CA SER A 412 9.21 -3.32 3.45
C SER A 412 9.88 -2.84 2.14
N LEU A 413 10.10 -3.71 1.15
CA LEU A 413 10.69 -3.34 -0.14
C LEU A 413 9.64 -2.80 -1.12
N LEU A 414 8.38 -3.17 -0.89
CA LEU A 414 7.21 -2.58 -1.52
C LEU A 414 6.29 -2.02 -0.42
N THR A 415 5.75 -0.83 -0.64
CA THR A 415 4.78 -0.20 0.25
C THR A 415 3.40 -0.20 -0.38
N PRO A 416 2.32 -0.36 0.40
CA PRO A 416 0.98 -0.31 -0.16
C PRO A 416 0.69 1.11 -0.70
N GLU A 417 0.04 1.17 -1.85
CA GLU A 417 -0.50 2.41 -2.39
C GLU A 417 -1.63 2.93 -1.49
N ASN A 418 -1.34 3.93 -0.67
CA ASN A 418 -2.36 4.60 0.14
C ASN A 418 -3.00 5.70 -0.70
N ALA A 419 -4.05 5.38 -1.47
CA ALA A 419 -4.82 6.40 -2.17
C ALA A 419 -6.33 6.14 -2.08
N SER A 420 -7.05 7.17 -1.64
CA SER A 420 -8.48 7.38 -1.82
C SER A 420 -8.80 7.35 -3.34
N GLY A 421 -8.99 6.16 -3.90
CA GLY A 421 -9.22 5.95 -5.35
C GLY A 421 -8.16 5.09 -6.07
N GLY A 422 -7.18 4.53 -5.37
CA GLY A 422 -6.24 3.55 -5.92
C GLY A 422 -6.86 2.16 -6.12
N ALA A 423 -6.34 1.37 -7.06
CA ALA A 423 -6.73 -0.03 -7.20
C ALA A 423 -6.31 -0.83 -5.95
N LEU A 424 -7.24 -1.57 -5.34
CA LEU A 424 -6.94 -2.46 -4.22
C LEU A 424 -5.82 -3.44 -4.59
N GLY A 425 -4.78 -3.53 -3.77
CA GLY A 425 -3.64 -4.42 -4.00
C GLY A 425 -2.55 -3.86 -4.93
N ALA A 426 -2.49 -2.53 -5.10
CA ALA A 426 -1.39 -1.84 -5.76
C ALA A 426 -0.24 -1.54 -4.77
N TRP A 427 0.99 -1.66 -5.24
CA TRP A 427 2.21 -1.55 -4.45
C TRP A 427 3.22 -0.61 -5.09
N ARG A 428 3.80 0.31 -4.32
CA ARG A 428 4.84 1.23 -4.78
C ARG A 428 6.23 0.65 -4.50
N LEU A 429 7.12 0.83 -5.47
CA LEU A 429 8.56 0.67 -5.30
C LEU A 429 9.17 2.03 -4.99
N HIS A 430 9.90 2.13 -3.89
CA HIS A 430 10.55 3.37 -3.48
C HIS A 430 11.78 3.69 -4.37
N PRO A 431 12.03 4.94 -4.79
CA PRO A 431 13.14 5.31 -5.69
C PRO A 431 14.53 4.87 -5.22
N VAL A 432 14.84 4.99 -3.92
CA VAL A 432 16.11 4.49 -3.37
C VAL A 432 16.25 2.96 -3.43
N THR A 433 15.16 2.20 -3.27
CA THR A 433 15.17 0.74 -3.46
C THR A 433 15.37 0.39 -4.94
N LEU A 434 14.72 1.14 -5.85
CA LEU A 434 14.94 1.03 -7.30
C LEU A 434 16.41 1.27 -7.66
N HIS A 435 16.98 2.37 -7.14
CA HIS A 435 18.38 2.73 -7.29
C HIS A 435 19.29 1.58 -6.83
N ALA A 436 19.09 1.07 -5.62
CA ALA A 436 19.82 -0.07 -5.11
C ALA A 436 19.68 -1.32 -6.01
N TRP A 437 18.47 -1.64 -6.45
CA TRP A 437 18.22 -2.79 -7.31
C TRP A 437 18.94 -2.68 -8.66
N HIS A 438 18.99 -1.49 -9.27
CA HIS A 438 19.71 -1.28 -10.53
C HIS A 438 21.22 -1.58 -10.44
N HIS A 439 21.82 -1.46 -9.25
CA HIS A 439 23.23 -1.75 -9.04
C HIS A 439 23.52 -3.18 -8.60
N HIS A 440 22.53 -3.88 -8.01
CA HIS A 440 22.73 -5.19 -7.37
C HIS A 440 21.91 -6.33 -7.97
N ASP A 441 21.09 -6.08 -9.00
CA ASP A 441 20.36 -7.14 -9.70
C ASP A 441 21.31 -8.20 -10.30
N PRO A 442 21.21 -9.48 -9.89
CA PRO A 442 22.11 -10.52 -10.38
C PRO A 442 21.81 -10.97 -11.82
N ALA A 443 20.67 -10.57 -12.41
CA ALA A 443 20.23 -11.05 -13.72
C ALA A 443 19.79 -9.91 -14.66
N PRO A 444 20.72 -9.07 -15.15
CA PRO A 444 20.38 -7.91 -15.98
C PRO A 444 19.68 -8.29 -17.30
N ALA A 445 20.00 -9.46 -17.88
CA ALA A 445 19.32 -9.97 -19.07
C ALA A 445 17.84 -10.29 -18.81
N ARG A 446 17.54 -10.83 -17.61
CA ARG A 446 16.18 -11.10 -17.14
C ARG A 446 15.42 -9.79 -16.93
N THR A 447 16.06 -8.80 -16.33
CA THR A 447 15.51 -7.45 -16.16
C THR A 447 15.12 -6.81 -17.48
N GLU A 448 15.99 -6.82 -18.49
CA GLU A 448 15.65 -6.23 -19.78
C GLU A 448 14.52 -7.01 -20.50
N ALA A 449 14.45 -8.34 -20.35
CA ALA A 449 13.35 -9.12 -20.91
C ALA A 449 11.99 -8.76 -20.27
N LEU A 450 11.93 -8.70 -18.94
CA LEU A 450 10.74 -8.29 -18.18
C LEU A 450 10.36 -6.84 -18.48
N ARG A 451 11.35 -5.93 -18.57
CA ARG A 451 11.11 -4.53 -18.92
C ARG A 451 10.44 -4.36 -20.28
N ARG A 452 10.94 -5.07 -21.31
CA ARG A 452 10.32 -5.05 -22.65
C ARG A 452 8.90 -5.57 -22.63
N ALA A 453 8.63 -6.65 -21.89
CA ALA A 453 7.30 -7.20 -21.76
C ALA A 453 6.36 -6.23 -21.02
N ALA A 454 6.81 -5.64 -19.91
CA ALA A 454 6.06 -4.63 -19.17
C ALA A 454 5.67 -3.43 -20.06
N LEU A 455 6.62 -2.88 -20.81
CA LEU A 455 6.35 -1.77 -21.73
C LEU A 455 5.38 -2.16 -22.84
N ARG A 456 5.46 -3.37 -23.39
CA ARG A 456 4.48 -3.85 -24.40
C ARG A 456 3.09 -4.01 -23.82
N THR A 457 2.98 -4.49 -22.58
CA THR A 457 1.69 -4.62 -21.89
C THR A 457 1.06 -3.25 -21.62
N LEU A 458 1.87 -2.25 -21.23
CA LEU A 458 1.41 -0.87 -21.04
C LEU A 458 1.07 -0.17 -22.37
N CYS A 459 1.86 -0.41 -23.40
CA CYS A 459 1.71 0.21 -24.72
C CYS A 459 0.88 -0.62 -25.70
N GLY A 460 0.16 -1.65 -25.22
CA GLY A 460 -0.62 -2.58 -26.05
C GLY A 460 -1.72 -1.95 -26.91
N ASP A 461 -1.95 -0.64 -26.77
CA ASP A 461 -2.90 0.16 -27.54
C ASP A 461 -2.23 1.18 -28.50
N ARG A 462 -0.90 1.23 -28.58
CA ARG A 462 -0.20 2.03 -29.59
C ARG A 462 0.16 1.15 -30.79
N GLY A 463 -0.86 0.81 -31.58
CA GLY A 463 -0.62 0.54 -33.00
C GLY A 463 0.09 1.75 -33.64
N PRO A 464 0.75 1.61 -34.81
CA PRO A 464 1.30 2.76 -35.48
C PRO A 464 0.16 3.77 -35.72
N ASP A 465 0.26 4.95 -35.11
CA ASP A 465 -0.59 6.09 -35.44
C ASP A 465 -0.37 6.41 -36.92
N THR A 466 -1.18 5.82 -37.80
CA THR A 466 -1.39 6.37 -39.13
C THR A 466 -2.12 7.68 -38.94
N LEU A 467 -1.37 8.77 -38.81
CA LEU A 467 -1.83 10.12 -39.10
C LEU A 467 -2.57 10.04 -40.44
N GLY A 468 -3.90 10.22 -40.37
CA GLY A 468 -4.78 10.09 -41.51
C GLY A 468 -4.40 11.09 -42.61
N ALA A 469 -3.81 10.60 -43.68
CA ALA A 469 -3.94 11.26 -44.98
C ALA A 469 -5.39 11.03 -45.45
N PRO A 470 -6.16 12.08 -45.76
CA PRO A 470 -7.52 11.91 -46.23
C PRO A 470 -7.47 11.40 -47.68
N GLY A 471 -7.99 10.20 -47.89
CA GLY A 471 -8.28 9.70 -49.24
C GLY A 471 -7.33 8.62 -49.75
N SER A 472 -7.34 7.45 -49.13
CA SER A 472 -7.08 6.22 -49.86
C SER A 472 -8.05 5.14 -49.40
N ARG A 473 -8.84 4.63 -50.34
CA ARG A 473 -9.71 3.46 -50.15
C ARG A 473 -8.96 2.38 -49.39
N ARG A 474 -9.57 1.85 -48.33
CA ARG A 474 -9.19 0.55 -47.75
C ARG A 474 -9.41 -0.52 -48.81
N GLU A 475 -8.37 -0.84 -49.55
CA GLU A 475 -8.18 -2.21 -50.03
C GLU A 475 -7.49 -2.95 -48.88
N VAL A 476 -8.27 -3.76 -48.16
CA VAL A 476 -7.75 -4.75 -47.22
C VAL A 476 -7.11 -5.84 -48.08
N PRO A 477 -5.79 -6.05 -48.04
CA PRO A 477 -5.22 -7.24 -48.64
C PRO A 477 -5.76 -8.43 -47.85
N VAL A 478 -6.25 -9.45 -48.56
CA VAL A 478 -6.65 -10.75 -47.98
C VAL A 478 -5.41 -11.39 -47.37
N ALA A 479 -5.14 -11.05 -46.11
CA ALA A 479 -4.08 -11.64 -45.30
C ALA A 479 -4.60 -12.95 -44.69
N ALA A 480 -3.71 -13.92 -44.55
CA ALA A 480 -4.00 -15.19 -43.89
C ALA A 480 -4.62 -14.96 -42.50
N PRO A 481 -5.59 -15.80 -42.07
CA PRO A 481 -6.29 -15.63 -40.80
C PRO A 481 -5.31 -15.56 -39.63
N SER A 482 -5.52 -14.59 -38.74
CA SER A 482 -4.72 -14.39 -37.53
C SER A 482 -4.76 -15.62 -36.62
N GLU A 483 -3.77 -15.79 -35.75
CA GLU A 483 -3.73 -16.95 -34.84
C GLU A 483 -4.95 -17.02 -33.92
N SER A 484 -5.43 -15.86 -33.44
CA SER A 484 -6.69 -15.75 -32.68
C SER A 484 -7.92 -16.19 -33.49
N GLU A 485 -7.98 -15.86 -34.78
CA GLU A 485 -9.06 -16.34 -35.66
C GLU A 485 -8.96 -17.85 -35.89
N ARG A 486 -7.76 -18.41 -36.06
CA ARG A 486 -7.60 -19.87 -36.19
C ARG A 486 -8.04 -20.62 -34.94
N MET A 487 -7.69 -20.11 -33.75
CA MET A 487 -8.07 -20.71 -32.47
C MET A 487 -9.58 -20.58 -32.20
N ALA A 488 -10.16 -19.39 -32.42
CA ALA A 488 -11.60 -19.20 -32.28
C ALA A 488 -12.39 -20.08 -33.28
N ALA A 489 -11.90 -20.20 -34.52
CA ALA A 489 -12.49 -21.08 -35.51
C ALA A 489 -12.46 -22.54 -35.07
N PHE A 490 -11.33 -22.99 -34.53
CA PHE A 490 -11.18 -24.34 -34.00
C PHE A 490 -12.14 -24.63 -32.84
N ASP A 491 -12.22 -23.74 -31.85
CA ASP A 491 -13.07 -23.93 -30.67
C ASP A 491 -14.56 -23.98 -31.05
N ILE A 492 -15.01 -23.08 -31.94
CA ILE A 492 -16.40 -23.07 -32.43
C ILE A 492 -16.66 -24.31 -33.30
N GLN A 493 -15.71 -24.72 -34.14
CA GLN A 493 -15.81 -25.93 -34.95
C GLN A 493 -15.97 -27.18 -34.08
N VAL A 494 -15.16 -27.35 -33.03
CA VAL A 494 -15.24 -28.50 -32.11
C VAL A 494 -16.58 -28.51 -31.39
N GLU A 495 -17.05 -27.37 -30.88
CA GLU A 495 -18.34 -27.30 -30.19
C GLU A 495 -19.51 -27.62 -31.14
N LEU A 496 -19.45 -27.16 -32.39
CA LEU A 496 -20.46 -27.49 -33.40
C LEU A 496 -20.43 -28.97 -33.77
N VAL A 497 -19.26 -29.54 -34.06
CA VAL A 497 -19.14 -30.94 -34.48
C VAL A 497 -19.57 -31.89 -33.36
N THR A 498 -19.20 -31.61 -32.11
CA THR A 498 -19.60 -32.44 -30.96
C THR A 498 -21.11 -32.40 -30.70
N ARG A 499 -21.79 -31.30 -31.03
CA ARG A 499 -23.26 -31.19 -30.90
C ARG A 499 -24.05 -31.63 -32.13
N ILE A 500 -23.50 -31.42 -33.34
CA ILE A 500 -24.08 -31.90 -34.61
C ILE A 500 -23.97 -33.43 -34.71
N GLY A 501 -22.86 -34.02 -34.22
CA GLY A 501 -22.63 -35.47 -34.25
C GLY A 501 -23.45 -36.30 -33.25
N VAL A 502 -24.17 -35.66 -32.33
CA VAL A 502 -25.01 -36.32 -31.31
C VAL A 502 -26.52 -36.09 -31.56
N GLN A 503 -26.90 -35.21 -32.49
CA GLN A 503 -28.30 -34.87 -32.76
C GLN A 503 -28.83 -35.53 -34.05
N GLU A 504 -29.14 -36.81 -33.96
CA GLU A 504 -30.25 -37.37 -34.72
C GLU A 504 -31.31 -37.80 -33.71
N LEU A 505 -32.32 -36.95 -33.52
CA LEU A 505 -33.51 -37.38 -32.80
C LEU A 505 -34.26 -38.33 -33.74
N ALA A 506 -34.12 -39.64 -33.53
CA ALA A 506 -34.90 -40.63 -34.26
C ALA A 506 -36.41 -40.34 -34.10
N PRO A 507 -37.26 -40.77 -35.06
CA PRO A 507 -38.71 -40.55 -34.96
C PRO A 507 -39.25 -41.06 -33.61
N GLY A 508 -39.81 -40.17 -32.80
CA GLY A 508 -40.35 -40.48 -31.47
C GLY A 508 -39.35 -40.48 -30.30
N GLU A 509 -38.06 -40.17 -30.51
CA GLU A 509 -37.04 -40.16 -29.46
C GLU A 509 -36.54 -38.74 -29.11
N GLY A 510 -36.22 -38.52 -27.83
CA GLY A 510 -35.62 -37.30 -27.27
C GLY A 510 -36.52 -36.04 -27.23
N SER A 511 -36.11 -35.07 -26.41
CA SER A 511 -36.92 -33.88 -26.09
C SER A 511 -36.66 -32.69 -27.04
N LEU A 512 -37.75 -32.10 -27.57
CA LEU A 512 -37.74 -30.87 -28.36
C LEU A 512 -37.28 -29.66 -27.53
N ARG A 513 -37.64 -29.62 -26.24
CA ARG A 513 -37.15 -28.60 -25.30
C ARG A 513 -35.64 -28.66 -25.14
N GLU A 514 -35.07 -29.85 -24.99
CA GLU A 514 -33.61 -30.03 -24.89
C GLU A 514 -32.90 -29.65 -26.19
N ALA A 515 -33.51 -29.95 -27.35
CA ALA A 515 -32.97 -29.53 -28.65
C ALA A 515 -32.88 -28.00 -28.77
N LEU A 516 -33.92 -27.26 -28.36
CA LEU A 516 -33.89 -25.79 -28.34
C LEU A 516 -32.88 -25.23 -27.33
N ALA A 517 -32.78 -25.84 -26.15
CA ALA A 517 -31.79 -25.45 -25.15
C ALA A 517 -30.34 -25.66 -25.65
N SER A 518 -30.09 -26.76 -26.38
CA SER A 518 -28.80 -27.02 -27.02
C SER A 518 -28.45 -25.94 -28.05
N LEU A 519 -29.38 -25.58 -28.94
CA LEU A 519 -29.19 -24.51 -29.93
C LEU A 519 -28.91 -23.14 -29.27
N LYS A 520 -29.60 -22.82 -28.17
CA LYS A 520 -29.33 -21.60 -27.40
C LYS A 520 -27.93 -21.61 -26.78
N SER A 521 -27.48 -22.76 -26.26
CA SER A 521 -26.13 -22.90 -25.69
C SER A 521 -25.02 -22.68 -26.72
N VAL A 522 -25.25 -23.06 -27.98
CA VAL A 522 -24.32 -22.78 -29.10
C VAL A 522 -24.19 -21.28 -29.37
N ILE A 523 -25.29 -20.52 -29.33
CA ILE A 523 -25.24 -19.06 -29.47
C ILE A 523 -24.40 -18.43 -28.36
N ASP A 524 -24.61 -18.87 -27.12
CA ASP A 524 -23.92 -18.31 -25.95
C ASP A 524 -22.43 -18.66 -25.97
N PHE A 525 -22.10 -19.92 -26.26
CA PHE A 525 -20.72 -20.37 -26.46
C PHE A 525 -20.03 -19.56 -27.55
N THR A 526 -20.64 -19.44 -28.74
CA THR A 526 -20.06 -18.70 -29.87
C THR A 526 -19.76 -17.24 -29.48
N ARG A 527 -20.69 -16.56 -28.79
CA ARG A 527 -20.46 -15.17 -28.33
C ARG A 527 -19.35 -15.08 -27.28
N ALA A 528 -19.30 -16.02 -26.34
CA ALA A 528 -18.26 -16.07 -25.32
C ALA A 528 -16.88 -16.33 -25.94
N THR A 529 -16.79 -17.22 -26.92
CA THR A 529 -15.56 -17.51 -27.67
C THR A 529 -15.09 -16.28 -28.44
N LEU A 530 -15.97 -15.62 -29.19
CA LEU A 530 -15.63 -14.37 -29.88
C LEU A 530 -15.13 -13.29 -28.91
N HIS A 531 -15.78 -13.11 -27.77
CA HIS A 531 -15.33 -12.16 -26.74
C HIS A 531 -13.97 -12.54 -26.17
N THR A 532 -13.73 -13.83 -25.89
CA THR A 532 -12.47 -14.34 -25.35
C THR A 532 -11.29 -14.05 -26.28
N TYR A 533 -11.50 -14.19 -27.59
CA TYR A 533 -10.48 -13.91 -28.60
C TYR A 533 -10.50 -12.46 -29.13
N SER A 534 -11.32 -11.57 -28.54
CA SER A 534 -11.49 -10.16 -28.96
C SER A 534 -11.90 -9.99 -30.43
N ILE A 535 -12.72 -10.91 -30.93
CA ILE A 535 -13.21 -10.93 -32.30
C ILE A 535 -14.61 -10.29 -32.35
N GLY A 536 -14.77 -9.24 -33.16
CA GLY A 536 -16.06 -8.58 -33.35
C GLY A 536 -17.03 -9.43 -34.17
N LEU A 537 -18.32 -9.40 -33.82
CA LEU A 537 -19.37 -10.03 -34.63
C LEU A 537 -19.77 -9.08 -35.77
N ALA A 538 -19.59 -9.49 -37.03
CA ALA A 538 -19.91 -8.65 -38.18
C ALA A 538 -20.47 -9.49 -39.35
N PRO A 539 -21.44 -8.96 -40.13
CA PRO A 539 -21.93 -9.61 -41.34
C PRO A 539 -20.84 -9.65 -42.43
N GLY A 540 -20.80 -10.71 -43.22
CA GLY A 540 -19.81 -10.87 -44.28
C GLY A 540 -20.18 -10.15 -45.58
N THR A 541 -19.21 -9.50 -46.22
CA THR A 541 -19.32 -8.91 -47.57
C THR A 541 -18.24 -9.43 -48.54
N GLY A 542 -17.53 -10.51 -48.18
CA GLY A 542 -16.40 -11.06 -48.93
C GLY A 542 -16.03 -12.49 -48.50
N ALA A 543 -14.75 -12.85 -48.55
CA ALA A 543 -14.25 -14.18 -48.18
C ALA A 543 -14.69 -14.59 -46.74
N PRO A 544 -14.94 -15.88 -46.49
CA PRO A 544 -15.41 -16.34 -45.19
C PRO A 544 -14.39 -16.05 -44.09
N THR A 545 -14.84 -15.36 -43.04
CA THR A 545 -14.09 -15.05 -41.82
C THR A 545 -14.80 -15.62 -40.59
N VAL A 546 -14.12 -15.72 -39.45
CA VAL A 546 -14.73 -16.19 -38.19
C VAL A 546 -15.89 -15.30 -37.78
N GLN A 547 -15.74 -13.99 -37.99
CA GLN A 547 -16.72 -12.94 -37.74
C GLN A 547 -17.99 -13.20 -38.56
N SER A 548 -17.85 -13.38 -39.87
CA SER A 548 -18.97 -13.57 -40.79
C SER A 548 -19.66 -14.92 -40.62
N LEU A 549 -18.89 -15.99 -40.39
CA LEU A 549 -19.43 -17.33 -40.15
C LEU A 549 -20.16 -17.40 -38.81
N SER A 550 -19.61 -16.78 -37.76
CA SER A 550 -20.29 -16.70 -36.45
C SER A 550 -21.55 -15.83 -36.51
N TYR A 551 -21.52 -14.74 -37.30
CA TYR A 551 -22.71 -13.92 -37.54
C TYR A 551 -23.80 -14.75 -38.22
N SER A 552 -23.45 -15.50 -39.27
CA SER A 552 -24.41 -16.33 -40.00
C SER A 552 -24.95 -17.48 -39.15
N LEU A 553 -24.08 -18.17 -38.40
CA LEU A 553 -24.47 -19.20 -37.44
C LEU A 553 -25.54 -18.69 -36.46
N ILE A 554 -25.30 -17.53 -35.83
CA ILE A 554 -26.20 -16.99 -34.81
C ILE A 554 -27.47 -16.44 -35.45
N ASN A 555 -27.34 -15.59 -36.47
CA ASN A 555 -28.45 -14.74 -36.93
C ASN A 555 -29.22 -15.33 -38.11
N ASP A 556 -28.57 -16.12 -38.97
CA ASP A 556 -29.18 -16.65 -40.18
C ASP A 556 -29.59 -18.12 -40.02
N VAL A 557 -28.87 -18.90 -39.19
CA VAL A 557 -29.14 -20.32 -38.99
C VAL A 557 -29.96 -20.59 -37.72
N ILE A 558 -29.43 -20.24 -36.54
CA ILE A 558 -30.07 -20.67 -35.27
C ILE A 558 -31.20 -19.73 -34.85
N ARG A 559 -31.05 -18.41 -35.01
CA ARG A 559 -32.04 -17.42 -34.54
C ARG A 559 -33.41 -17.55 -35.22
N PRO A 560 -33.53 -17.77 -36.55
CA PRO A 560 -34.84 -17.90 -37.19
C PRO A 560 -35.63 -19.11 -36.64
N PHE A 561 -34.94 -20.26 -36.50
CA PHE A 561 -35.53 -21.47 -35.93
C PHE A 561 -35.98 -21.26 -34.48
N THR A 562 -35.08 -20.78 -33.62
CA THR A 562 -35.39 -20.58 -32.19
C THR A 562 -36.49 -19.53 -31.97
N THR A 563 -36.54 -18.47 -32.79
CA THR A 563 -37.60 -17.44 -32.72
C THR A 563 -38.97 -17.99 -33.10
N ALA A 564 -39.04 -18.88 -34.09
CA ALA A 564 -40.30 -19.50 -34.51
C ALA A 564 -40.80 -20.54 -33.49
N TRP A 565 -39.90 -21.37 -32.96
CA TRP A 565 -40.28 -22.57 -32.22
C TRP A 565 -40.34 -22.40 -30.70
N HIS A 566 -39.50 -21.54 -30.10
CA HIS A 566 -39.54 -21.33 -28.63
C HIS A 566 -40.92 -20.90 -28.12
N PRO A 567 -41.60 -19.89 -28.69
CA PRO A 567 -42.89 -19.44 -28.18
C PRO A 567 -43.98 -20.52 -28.35
N ARG A 568 -43.95 -21.24 -29.48
CA ARG A 568 -44.94 -22.28 -29.81
C ARG A 568 -44.84 -23.48 -28.87
N LEU A 569 -43.62 -23.98 -28.61
CA LEU A 569 -43.40 -25.08 -27.67
C LEU A 569 -43.76 -24.65 -26.24
N THR A 570 -43.38 -23.44 -25.84
CA THR A 570 -43.68 -22.93 -24.49
C THR A 570 -45.19 -22.77 -24.26
N ALA A 571 -45.94 -22.31 -25.26
CA ALA A 571 -47.40 -22.22 -25.17
C ALA A 571 -48.06 -23.61 -25.05
N TYR A 572 -47.51 -24.62 -25.72
CA TYR A 572 -48.01 -25.99 -25.63
C TYR A 572 -47.67 -26.67 -24.30
N GLU A 573 -46.45 -26.48 -23.79
CA GLU A 573 -46.07 -26.99 -22.46
C GLU A 573 -46.92 -26.41 -21.33
N ALA A 574 -47.38 -25.16 -21.48
CA ALA A 574 -48.26 -24.51 -20.52
C ALA A 574 -49.66 -25.15 -20.41
N THR A 575 -50.08 -25.96 -21.40
CA THR A 575 -51.37 -26.68 -21.37
C THR A 575 -51.28 -28.07 -20.75
N ARG A 576 -50.09 -28.45 -20.27
CA ARG A 576 -49.83 -29.79 -19.72
C ARG A 576 -50.68 -30.09 -18.47
N PRO A 577 -51.48 -31.17 -18.46
CA PRO A 577 -52.13 -31.65 -17.24
C PRO A 577 -51.13 -32.13 -16.20
N ALA A 578 -51.40 -31.90 -14.92
CA ALA A 578 -50.49 -32.26 -13.83
C ALA A 578 -50.16 -33.77 -13.73
N ALA A 579 -51.02 -34.63 -14.29
CA ALA A 579 -50.86 -36.09 -14.28
C ALA A 579 -49.99 -36.65 -15.44
N VAL A 580 -49.54 -35.81 -16.38
CA VAL A 580 -48.79 -36.25 -17.57
C VAL A 580 -47.34 -35.74 -17.48
N SER A 581 -46.37 -36.60 -17.80
CA SER A 581 -44.95 -36.20 -17.81
C SER A 581 -44.68 -35.15 -18.90
N PRO A 582 -43.66 -34.30 -18.77
CA PRO A 582 -43.33 -33.32 -19.79
C PRO A 582 -43.08 -33.94 -21.17
N LEU A 583 -42.43 -35.10 -21.21
CA LEU A 583 -42.06 -35.79 -22.44
C LEU A 583 -43.27 -36.47 -23.10
N ASP A 584 -44.15 -37.09 -22.32
CA ASP A 584 -45.39 -37.69 -22.84
C ASP A 584 -46.35 -36.62 -23.38
N HIS A 585 -46.40 -35.46 -22.72
CA HIS A 585 -47.17 -34.32 -23.22
C HIS A 585 -46.56 -33.79 -24.52
N GLU A 586 -45.24 -33.59 -24.57
CA GLU A 586 -44.52 -33.14 -25.78
C GLU A 586 -44.72 -34.10 -26.97
N ALA A 587 -44.76 -35.41 -26.74
CA ALA A 587 -45.02 -36.42 -27.77
C ALA A 587 -46.41 -36.30 -28.42
N GLY A 588 -47.39 -35.72 -27.71
CA GLY A 588 -48.73 -35.45 -28.23
C GLY A 588 -48.83 -34.16 -29.06
N TRP A 589 -47.74 -33.43 -29.26
CA TRP A 589 -47.77 -32.13 -29.94
C TRP A 589 -47.89 -32.28 -31.46
N VAL A 590 -48.99 -31.80 -32.04
CA VAL A 590 -49.22 -31.84 -33.50
C VAL A 590 -48.12 -31.14 -34.31
N GLN A 591 -47.46 -30.12 -33.73
CA GLN A 591 -46.36 -29.41 -34.38
C GLN A 591 -44.98 -30.03 -34.11
N GLY A 592 -44.91 -31.13 -33.33
CA GLY A 592 -43.66 -31.80 -33.00
C GLY A 592 -42.96 -32.39 -34.21
N GLU A 593 -43.69 -33.11 -35.08
CA GLU A 593 -43.15 -33.66 -36.34
C GLU A 593 -42.65 -32.57 -37.30
N PRO A 594 -43.42 -31.49 -37.60
CA PRO A 594 -42.92 -30.34 -38.34
C PRO A 594 -41.64 -29.71 -37.75
N MET A 595 -41.57 -29.53 -36.42
CA MET A 595 -40.39 -28.97 -35.77
C MET A 595 -39.17 -29.90 -35.90
N ARG A 596 -39.35 -31.23 -35.80
CA ARG A 596 -38.27 -32.22 -36.01
C ARG A 596 -37.75 -32.19 -37.44
N ALA A 597 -38.65 -32.08 -38.43
CA ALA A 597 -38.27 -31.96 -39.83
C ALA A 597 -37.45 -30.68 -40.10
N GLU A 598 -37.86 -29.53 -39.55
CA GLU A 598 -37.10 -28.28 -39.66
C GLU A 598 -35.77 -28.33 -38.88
N LEU A 599 -35.74 -28.98 -37.72
CA LEU A 599 -34.51 -29.18 -36.94
C LEU A 599 -33.51 -30.05 -37.73
N ALA A 600 -33.98 -31.12 -38.37
CA ALA A 600 -33.15 -31.96 -39.24
C ALA A 600 -32.61 -31.16 -40.45
N ALA A 601 -33.41 -30.24 -40.99
CA ALA A 601 -33.00 -29.37 -42.08
C ALA A 601 -31.89 -28.36 -41.71
N LEU A 602 -31.69 -28.04 -40.41
CA LEU A 602 -30.57 -27.19 -39.97
C LEU A 602 -29.20 -27.85 -40.14
N ARG A 603 -29.14 -29.18 -40.31
CA ARG A 603 -27.89 -29.93 -40.44
C ARG A 603 -27.03 -29.44 -41.61
N GLY A 604 -27.64 -29.20 -42.78
CA GLY A 604 -26.93 -28.72 -43.97
C GLY A 604 -26.27 -27.35 -43.76
N PRO A 605 -27.03 -26.31 -43.36
CA PRO A 605 -26.46 -25.00 -43.03
C PRO A 605 -25.37 -25.04 -41.96
N LEU A 606 -25.56 -25.83 -40.89
CA LEU A 606 -24.56 -25.98 -39.82
C LEU A 606 -23.27 -26.66 -40.31
N GLN A 607 -23.37 -27.67 -41.19
CA GLN A 607 -22.21 -28.29 -41.84
C GLN A 607 -21.44 -27.30 -42.71
N GLY A 608 -22.12 -26.45 -43.46
CA GLY A 608 -21.47 -25.38 -44.24
C GLY A 608 -20.70 -24.38 -43.36
N ILE A 609 -21.20 -24.07 -42.16
CA ILE A 609 -20.46 -23.27 -41.18
C ILE A 609 -19.23 -24.01 -40.65
N VAL A 610 -19.36 -25.30 -40.30
CA VAL A 610 -18.24 -26.15 -39.83
C VAL A 610 -17.14 -26.24 -40.89
N GLU A 611 -17.50 -26.40 -42.16
CA GLU A 611 -16.56 -26.40 -43.30
C GLU A 611 -15.82 -25.07 -43.42
N GLY A 612 -16.54 -23.95 -43.35
CA GLY A 612 -15.94 -22.62 -43.38
C GLY A 612 -14.97 -22.38 -42.21
N LEU A 613 -15.32 -22.84 -41.00
CA LEU A 613 -14.46 -22.74 -39.83
C LEU A 613 -13.23 -23.65 -39.93
N GLY A 614 -13.38 -24.86 -40.50
CA GLY A 614 -12.27 -25.79 -40.77
C GLY A 614 -11.23 -25.24 -41.74
N GLY A 615 -11.68 -24.51 -42.77
CA GLY A 615 -10.80 -23.81 -43.71
C GLY A 615 -9.99 -22.69 -43.05
N ILE A 616 -10.52 -22.07 -41.99
CA ILE A 616 -9.84 -21.02 -41.23
C ILE A 616 -8.91 -21.62 -40.16
N SER A 617 -9.38 -22.61 -39.39
CA SER A 617 -8.62 -23.24 -38.31
C SER A 617 -7.45 -24.07 -38.84
N GLY A 618 -7.54 -24.58 -40.07
CA GLY A 618 -6.60 -25.54 -40.64
C GLY A 618 -6.80 -26.97 -40.12
N ALA A 619 -7.85 -27.21 -39.34
CA ALA A 619 -8.17 -28.52 -38.77
C ALA A 619 -9.31 -29.19 -39.56
N GLY A 620 -9.05 -30.39 -40.09
CA GLY A 620 -10.06 -31.22 -40.78
C GLY A 620 -11.04 -31.94 -39.85
N PHE A 621 -11.36 -31.37 -38.68
CA PHE A 621 -12.19 -32.01 -37.67
C PHE A 621 -13.69 -31.92 -38.04
N GLY A 622 -14.37 -33.07 -38.15
CA GLY A 622 -15.80 -33.13 -38.48
C GLY A 622 -16.16 -32.95 -39.95
N LEU A 623 -15.18 -32.93 -40.85
CA LEU A 623 -15.38 -33.00 -42.30
C LEU A 623 -15.57 -34.46 -42.72
N ALA A 624 -16.56 -34.75 -43.56
CA ALA A 624 -16.67 -36.08 -44.16
C ALA A 624 -15.36 -36.38 -44.91
N ALA A 625 -14.74 -37.52 -44.61
CA ALA A 625 -13.51 -37.93 -45.31
C ALA A 625 -13.80 -37.96 -46.82
N ALA A 626 -13.19 -37.06 -47.56
CA ALA A 626 -13.26 -37.05 -49.02
C ALA A 626 -12.59 -38.34 -49.52
N GLY A 627 -13.42 -39.25 -50.05
CA GLY A 627 -13.01 -40.30 -50.98
C GLY A 627 -13.03 -39.77 -52.40
#